data_AF-A0A2M7XTA9-F1
#
_entry.id   AF-A0A2M7XTA9-F1
#
_cell.length_a   1.000
_cell.length_b   1.000
_cell.length_c   1.000
_cell.angle_alpha   90.00
_cell.angle_beta   90.00
_cell.angle_gamma   90.00
#
_symmetry.space_group_name_H-M   'P 1'
#
loop_
_entity.id
_entity.type
_entity.pdbx_description
1 polymer ?
#
loop_
_entity_poly.entity_id
_entity_poly.type
_entity_poly.pdbx_seq_one_letter_code
_entity_poly.pdbx_strand_id
1 'polypeptide(L)'
;MSNELLFIVQTLIGLTMVLIAFKMGRNWLYGLIAAFIILANIFVTKRFQLFGLEATGGNVVYGAIFLITDLISEYYGKSSAKKAVLIGFGAVMIYLI
;
A
#
# COMPACT_ATOMS: atom_id res chain seq x y z
N MET A 1 8.50 -21.81 -5.95
CA MET A 1 9.08 -20.47 -6.18
C MET A 1 9.67 -20.01 -4.86
N SER A 2 10.88 -19.43 -4.86
CA SER A 2 11.44 -18.87 -3.62
C SER A 2 10.50 -17.78 -3.11
N ASN A 3 10.16 -17.81 -1.82
CA ASN A 3 9.31 -16.80 -1.18
C ASN A 3 9.86 -15.38 -1.38
N GLU A 4 11.19 -15.29 -1.48
CA GLU A 4 11.92 -14.06 -1.79
C GLU A 4 11.55 -13.49 -3.16
N LEU A 5 11.37 -14.36 -4.17
CA LEU A 5 11.00 -13.93 -5.52
C LEU A 5 9.57 -13.39 -5.56
N LEU A 6 8.64 -14.06 -4.86
CA LEU A 6 7.26 -13.59 -4.75
C LEU A 6 7.18 -12.23 -4.05
N PHE A 7 7.95 -12.06 -2.97
CA PHE A 7 8.06 -10.79 -2.26
C PHE A 7 8.59 -9.67 -3.17
N ILE A 8 9.68 -9.91 -3.90
CA ILE A 8 10.28 -8.90 -4.80
C ILE A 8 9.31 -8.52 -5.91
N VAL A 9 8.67 -9.51 -6.55
CA VAL A 9 7.71 -9.27 -7.64
C VAL A 9 6.50 -8.49 -7.12
N GLN A 10 5.93 -8.88 -5.98
CA GLN A 10 4.79 -8.17 -5.39
C GLN A 10 5.17 -6.73 -5.02
N THR A 11 6.37 -6.52 -4.47
CA THR A 11 6.89 -5.19 -4.14
C THR A 11 7.01 -4.34 -5.40
N LEU A 12 7.65 -4.84 -6.46
CA LEU A 12 7.83 -4.12 -7.72
C LEU A 12 6.49 -3.74 -8.36
N ILE A 13 5.53 -4.67 -8.36
CA ILE A 13 4.17 -4.40 -8.86
C ILE A 13 3.50 -3.30 -8.04
N GLY A 14 3.53 -3.41 -6.71
CA GLY A 14 2.97 -2.41 -5.80
C GLY A 14 3.55 -1.01 -6.02
N LEU A 15 4.89 -0.91 -6.05
CA LEU A 15 5.58 0.37 -6.25
C LEU A 15 5.30 0.95 -7.64
N THR A 16 5.28 0.12 -8.68
CA THR A 16 4.99 0.57 -10.05
C THR A 16 3.57 1.10 -10.17
N MET A 17 2.58 0.45 -9.54
CA MET A 17 1.21 0.96 -9.47
C MET A 17 1.14 2.33 -8.78
N VAL A 18 1.90 2.53 -7.69
CA VAL A 18 1.98 3.83 -7.02
C VAL A 18 2.55 4.90 -7.94
N LEU A 19 3.63 4.62 -8.66
CA LEU A 19 4.25 5.57 -9.59
C LEU A 19 3.32 5.92 -10.76
N ILE A 20 2.58 4.94 -11.29
CA ILE A 20 1.55 5.17 -12.31
C ILE A 20 0.46 6.08 -11.76
N ALA A 21 -0.09 5.76 -10.58
CA ALA A 21 -1.12 6.58 -9.94
C ALA A 21 -0.63 8.00 -9.62
N PHE A 22 0.64 8.14 -9.24
CA PHE A 22 1.27 9.43 -9.00
C PHE A 22 1.27 10.29 -10.27
N LYS A 23 1.61 9.71 -11.42
CA LYS A 23 1.55 10.39 -12.73
C LYS A 23 0.13 10.81 -13.12
N MET A 24 -0.89 10.05 -12.70
CA MET A 24 -2.30 10.35 -12.97
C MET A 24 -2.88 11.41 -12.00
N GLY A 25 -2.17 11.73 -10.92
CA GLY A 25 -2.48 12.82 -9.98
C GLY A 25 -3.07 12.38 -8.64
N ARG A 26 -3.25 13.35 -7.73
CA ARG A 26 -3.61 13.09 -6.32
C ARG A 26 -4.87 12.26 -6.09
N ASN A 27 -5.87 12.36 -6.96
CA ASN A 27 -7.14 11.64 -6.79
C ASN A 27 -6.94 10.13 -6.98
N TRP A 28 -6.04 9.72 -7.88
CA TRP A 28 -5.70 8.32 -8.07
C TRP A 28 -4.93 7.76 -6.88
N LEU A 29 -4.04 8.56 -6.27
CA LEU A 29 -3.37 8.18 -5.03
C LEU A 29 -4.35 7.97 -3.88
N TYR A 30 -5.40 8.80 -3.78
CA TYR A 30 -6.48 8.62 -2.79
C TYR A 30 -7.32 7.36 -3.03
N GLY A 31 -7.58 6.99 -4.28
CA GLY A 31 -8.24 5.71 -4.58
C GLY A 31 -7.33 4.52 -4.27
N LEU A 32 -6.05 4.64 -4.64
CA LEU A 32 -5.07 3.58 -4.48
C LEU A 32 -4.77 3.27 -3.01
N ILE A 33 -4.71 4.30 -2.14
CA ILE A 33 -4.51 4.08 -0.70
C ILE A 33 -5.67 3.29 -0.08
N ALA A 34 -6.91 3.57 -0.47
CA ALA A 34 -8.08 2.82 -0.01
C ALA A 34 -8.03 1.35 -0.47
N ALA A 35 -7.74 1.13 -1.75
CA ALA A 35 -7.62 -0.21 -2.31
C ALA A 35 -6.49 -1.01 -1.64
N PHE A 36 -5.32 -0.40 -1.45
CA PHE A 36 -4.17 -1.07 -0.85
C PHE A 36 -4.37 -1.38 0.63
N ILE A 37 -5.12 -0.56 1.37
CA ILE A 37 -5.46 -0.88 2.77
C ILE A 37 -6.33 -2.14 2.86
N ILE A 38 -7.31 -2.28 1.97
CA ILE A 38 -8.13 -3.51 1.90
C ILE A 38 -7.25 -4.70 1.51
N LEU A 39 -6.43 -4.55 0.46
CA LEU A 39 -5.53 -5.61 0.01
C LEU A 39 -4.52 -6.02 1.09
N ALA A 40 -3.98 -5.07 1.86
CA ALA A 40 -3.05 -5.35 2.94
C ALA A 40 -3.70 -6.26 4.01
N ASN A 41 -4.96 -5.99 4.35
CA ASN A 41 -5.73 -6.82 5.30
C ASN A 41 -6.09 -8.20 4.73
N ILE A 42 -6.22 -8.35 3.42
CA ILE A 42 -6.40 -9.67 2.79
C ILE A 42 -5.07 -10.44 2.78
N PHE A 43 -3.99 -9.79 2.33
CA PHE A 43 -2.69 -10.42 2.15
C PHE A 43 -1.94 -10.70 3.46
N VAL A 44 -2.32 -10.07 4.57
CA VAL A 44 -1.74 -10.36 5.90
C VAL A 44 -1.93 -11.82 6.31
N THR A 45 -2.98 -12.47 5.81
CA THR A 45 -3.28 -13.88 6.07
C THR A 45 -2.26 -14.83 5.43
N LYS A 46 -1.55 -14.36 4.39
CA LYS A 46 -0.50 -15.12 3.72
C LYS A 46 0.84 -14.80 4.38
N ARG A 47 1.33 -15.77 5.15
CA ARG A 47 2.67 -15.74 5.74
C ARG A 47 3.67 -16.38 4.79
N PHE A 48 4.86 -15.81 4.74
CA PHE A 48 5.99 -16.38 4.02
C PHE A 48 7.28 -16.08 4.76
N GLN A 49 8.21 -17.04 4.75
CA GLN A 49 9.55 -16.87 5.31
C GLN A 49 10.43 -16.16 4.30
N LEU A 50 11.03 -15.04 4.71
CA LEU A 50 12.02 -14.26 3.97
C LEU A 50 13.33 -14.31 4.72
N PHE A 51 14.36 -14.92 4.14
CA PHE A 51 15.69 -14.97 4.75
C PHE A 51 15.70 -15.48 6.21
N GLY A 52 14.80 -16.42 6.54
CA GLY A 52 14.63 -16.96 7.89
C GLY A 52 13.75 -16.12 8.85
N LEU A 53 13.28 -14.94 8.42
CA LEU A 53 12.33 -14.10 9.14
C LEU A 53 10.90 -14.34 8.65
N GLU A 54 9.93 -14.33 9.56
CA GLU A 54 8.52 -14.36 9.18
C GLU A 54 8.06 -12.99 8.68
N ALA A 55 7.51 -12.94 7.47
CA ALA A 55 6.79 -11.77 6.98
C ALA A 55 5.41 -12.16 6.44
N THR A 56 4.58 -11.14 6.22
CA THR A 56 3.25 -11.32 5.64
C THR A 56 3.14 -10.58 4.31
N GLY A 57 2.20 -11.02 3.47
CA GLY A 57 1.80 -10.31 2.26
C GLY A 57 1.31 -8.89 2.54
N GLY A 58 0.76 -8.66 3.73
CA GLY A 58 0.34 -7.33 4.17
C GLY A 58 1.51 -6.36 4.27
N ASN A 59 2.66 -6.79 4.80
CA ASN A 59 3.83 -5.92 5.00
C ASN A 59 4.33 -5.32 3.66
N VAL A 60 4.30 -6.12 2.59
CA VAL A 60 4.67 -5.65 1.24
C VAL A 60 3.77 -4.52 0.77
N VAL A 61 2.45 -4.71 0.93
CA VAL A 61 1.46 -3.72 0.50
C VAL A 61 1.53 -2.46 1.35
N TYR A 62 1.81 -2.58 2.65
CA TYR A 62 2.07 -1.44 3.53
C TYR A 62 3.27 -0.61 3.09
N GLY A 63 4.33 -1.22 2.55
CA GLY A 63 5.44 -0.49 1.95
C GLY A 63 4.98 0.44 0.81
N ALA A 64 4.07 -0.03 -0.04
CA ALA A 64 3.49 0.79 -1.10
C ALA A 64 2.52 1.87 -0.56
N ILE A 65 1.78 1.58 0.51
CA ILE A 65 0.94 2.58 1.20
C ILE A 65 1.79 3.73 1.75
N PHE A 66 2.94 3.43 2.37
CA PHE A 66 3.85 4.45 2.87
C PHE A 66 4.39 5.33 1.75
N LEU A 67 4.76 4.74 0.61
CA LEU A 67 5.16 5.52 -0.57
C LEU A 67 4.04 6.46 -1.05
N ILE A 68 2.77 6.01 -1.05
CA ILE A 68 1.64 6.88 -1.41
C ILE A 68 1.54 8.07 -0.45
N THR A 69 1.61 7.83 0.87
CA THR A 69 1.50 8.91 1.85
C THR A 69 2.65 9.90 1.77
N ASP A 70 3.87 9.41 1.50
CA ASP A 70 5.06 10.24 1.35
C ASP A 70 4.96 11.12 0.11
N LEU A 71 4.60 10.55 -1.04
CA LEU A 71 4.37 11.29 -2.29
C LEU A 71 3.27 12.35 -2.12
N ILE A 72 2.18 12.03 -1.43
CA ILE A 72 1.12 13.01 -1.16
C ILE A 72 1.64 14.14 -0.25
N SER A 73 2.38 13.79 0.81
CA SER A 73 2.91 14.75 1.76
C SER A 73 3.92 15.71 1.12
N GLU A 74 4.80 15.18 0.27
CA GLU A 74 5.87 15.93 -0.38
C GLU A 74 5.36 16.83 -1.51
N TYR A 75 4.49 16.32 -2.39
CA TYR A 75 4.03 17.06 -3.57
C TYR A 75 2.73 17.84 -3.39
N TYR A 76 1.84 17.38 -2.50
CA TYR A 76 0.51 17.97 -2.30
C TYR A 76 0.30 18.52 -0.89
N GLY A 77 1.33 18.44 -0.04
CA GLY A 77 1.36 19.02 1.30
C GLY A 77 0.65 18.19 2.38
N LYS A 78 0.92 18.55 3.64
CA LYS A 78 0.43 17.84 4.84
C LYS A 78 -1.10 17.75 4.93
N SER A 79 -1.84 18.76 4.45
CA SER A 79 -3.31 18.74 4.48
C SER A 79 -3.86 17.63 3.59
N SER A 80 -3.28 17.48 2.39
CA SER A 80 -3.62 16.42 1.44
C SER A 80 -3.26 15.03 1.98
N ALA A 81 -2.13 14.91 2.68
CA ALA A 81 -1.71 13.65 3.29
C ALA A 81 -2.65 13.22 4.43
N LYS A 82 -3.06 14.15 5.31
CA LYS A 82 -4.09 13.88 6.32
C LYS A 82 -5.39 13.37 5.70
N LYS A 83 -5.81 13.97 4.57
CA LYS A 83 -6.98 13.50 3.83
C LYS A 83 -6.80 12.07 3.30
N ALA A 84 -5.63 11.72 2.78
CA ALA A 84 -5.32 10.36 2.34
C ALA A 84 -5.46 9.34 3.49
N VAL A 85 -4.91 9.67 4.66
CA VAL A 85 -4.99 8.83 5.86
C VAL A 85 -6.44 8.64 6.31
N LEU A 86 -7.25 9.70 6.31
CA LEU A 86 -8.68 9.61 6.65
C LEU A 86 -9.47 8.74 5.66
N ILE A 87 -9.17 8.85 4.37
CA ILE A 87 -9.77 7.98 3.34
C ILE A 87 -9.39 6.52 3.60
N GLY A 88 -8.11 6.27 3.89
CA GLY A 88 -7.63 4.94 4.24
C GLY A 88 -8.28 4.36 5.50
N PHE A 89 -8.43 5.19 6.53
CA PHE A 89 -9.15 4.81 7.75
C PHE A 89 -10.62 4.46 7.46
N GLY A 90 -11.30 5.25 6.64
CA GLY A 90 -12.66 4.94 6.18
C GLY A 90 -12.74 3.60 5.44
N ALA A 91 -11.78 3.32 4.56
CA ALA A 91 -11.72 2.05 3.83
C ALA A 91 -11.54 0.84 4.77
N VAL A 92 -10.71 0.95 5.81
CA VAL A 92 -10.55 -0.12 6.79
C VAL A 92 -11.82 -0.34 7.62
N MET A 93 -12.52 0.74 7.98
CA MET A 93 -13.79 0.64 8.70
C MET A 93 -14.86 -0.05 7.86
N ILE A 94 -14.90 0.23 6.55
CA ILE A 94 -15.80 -0.46 5.62
C ILE A 94 -15.43 -1.94 5.49
N TYR A 95 -14.15 -2.28 5.40
CA TYR A 95 -13.70 -3.67 5.35
C TYR A 95 -14.03 -4.46 6.62
N LEU A 96 -14.11 -3.78 7.76
CA LEU A 96 -14.34 -4.41 9.06
C LEU A 96 -15.80 -4.84 9.28
N ILE A 97 -16.75 -4.28 8.54
CA ILE A 97 -18.19 -4.59 8.60
C ILE A 97 -18.50 -5.76 7.66
#